data_AF-A0A640SAL9-F1
#
_entry.id   AF-A0A640SAL9-F1
#
_cell.length_a   1.000
_cell.length_b   1.000
_cell.length_c   1.000
_cell.angle_alpha   90.00
_cell.angle_beta   90.00
_cell.angle_gamma   90.00
#
_symmetry.space_group_name_H-M   'P 1'
#
loop_
_entity.id
_entity.type
_entity.pdbx_description
1 polymer ?
#
loop_
_entity_poly.entity_id
_entity_poly.type
_entity_poly.pdbx_seq_one_letter_code
_entity_poly.pdbx_strand_id
1 'polypeptide(L)'
;MAFMVRCRTRIDTEHTFRLFKQTLGGTKPRLRGSEAADWWTLLVVAAYAQLRLARPLATGLRRPWEKPTEPNKPTPARVRRGFRNLHAKTGSPAGAPKPSRPGPGRPPTSKNHHPASHHDVGRVLATGEAFSRPTHHKVGTKPRRKA
;
A
#
# COMPACT_ATOMS: atom_id res chain seq x y z
N MET A 1 -7.93 -43.64 -25.26
CA MET A 1 -8.72 -43.56 -24.01
C MET A 1 -8.18 -42.41 -23.15
N ALA A 2 -9.03 -41.40 -22.95
CA ALA A 2 -9.00 -40.36 -21.91
C ALA A 2 -7.69 -39.59 -21.61
N PHE A 3 -7.28 -38.72 -22.54
CA PHE A 3 -6.60 -37.46 -22.16
C PHE A 3 -7.62 -36.54 -21.47
N MET A 4 -7.81 -36.70 -20.16
CA MET A 4 -8.59 -35.77 -19.34
C MET A 4 -7.85 -35.46 -18.03
N VAL A 5 -6.58 -35.05 -18.14
CA VAL A 5 -5.91 -34.34 -17.04
C VAL A 5 -6.36 -32.86 -17.08
N ARG A 6 -7.63 -32.71 -16.69
CA ARG A 6 -8.22 -31.58 -15.95
C ARG A 6 -7.42 -30.27 -15.99
N CYS A 7 -7.92 -29.32 -16.80
CA CYS A 7 -7.53 -27.90 -16.89
C CYS A 7 -7.60 -27.07 -15.58
N ARG A 8 -7.42 -27.68 -14.40
CA ARG A 8 -7.64 -27.03 -13.09
C ARG A 8 -6.39 -26.31 -12.57
N THR A 9 -5.18 -26.77 -12.88
CA THR A 9 -3.93 -26.18 -12.37
C THR A 9 -3.49 -24.92 -13.10
N ARG A 10 -3.69 -24.86 -14.43
CA ARG A 10 -3.37 -23.68 -15.27
C ARG A 10 -4.18 -22.44 -14.87
N ILE A 11 -5.48 -22.61 -14.61
CA ILE A 11 -6.38 -21.51 -14.22
C ILE A 11 -6.02 -20.98 -12.82
N ASP A 12 -5.67 -21.86 -11.88
CA ASP A 12 -5.23 -21.47 -10.55
C ASP A 12 -3.94 -20.62 -10.58
N THR A 13 -2.99 -20.96 -11.45
CA THR A 13 -1.76 -20.18 -11.67
C THR A 13 -2.07 -18.80 -12.24
N GLU A 14 -2.93 -18.72 -13.27
CA GLU A 14 -3.31 -17.46 -13.88
C GLU A 14 -4.09 -16.55 -12.92
N HIS A 15 -5.00 -17.13 -12.11
CA HIS A 15 -5.71 -16.39 -11.09
C HIS A 15 -4.79 -15.88 -9.98
N THR A 16 -3.74 -16.65 -9.64
CA THR A 16 -2.71 -16.24 -8.68
C THR A 16 -1.86 -15.09 -9.22
N PHE A 17 -1.42 -15.14 -10.48
CA PHE A 17 -0.70 -14.03 -11.12
C PHE A 17 -1.57 -12.77 -11.26
N ARG A 18 -2.85 -12.95 -11.57
CA ARG A 18 -3.82 -11.84 -11.62
C ARG A 18 -3.99 -11.19 -10.25
N LEU A 19 -4.10 -11.99 -9.20
CA LEU A 19 -4.16 -11.51 -7.82
C LEU A 19 -2.90 -10.73 -7.43
N PHE A 20 -1.70 -11.24 -7.77
CA PHE A 20 -0.44 -10.54 -7.51
C PHE A 20 -0.39 -9.15 -8.15
N LYS A 21 -0.68 -9.07 -9.45
CA LYS A 21 -0.60 -7.80 -10.19
C LYS A 21 -1.70 -6.82 -9.78
N GLN A 22 -2.96 -7.26 -9.79
CA GLN A 22 -4.12 -6.37 -9.61
C GLN A 22 -4.43 -6.07 -8.15
N THR A 23 -4.32 -7.08 -7.28
CA THR A 23 -4.84 -6.98 -5.91
C THR A 23 -3.75 -6.64 -4.90
N LEU A 24 -2.62 -7.35 -4.96
CA LEU A 24 -1.46 -7.11 -4.08
C LEU A 24 -0.57 -5.97 -4.58
N GLY A 25 -0.78 -5.52 -5.82
CA GLY A 25 -0.11 -4.34 -6.35
C GLY A 25 1.32 -4.59 -6.76
N GLY A 26 1.64 -5.80 -7.23
CA GLY A 26 2.99 -6.16 -7.68
C GLY A 26 3.61 -5.17 -8.68
N THR A 27 2.78 -4.48 -9.47
CA THR A 27 3.21 -3.48 -10.47
C THR A 27 3.03 -2.03 -10.04
N LYS A 28 2.65 -1.76 -8.79
CA LYS A 28 2.41 -0.39 -8.29
C LYS A 28 3.68 0.43 -8.02
N PRO A 29 4.78 -0.13 -7.49
CA PRO A 29 5.89 0.72 -7.08
C PRO A 29 6.74 1.12 -8.28
N ARG A 30 7.13 2.40 -8.34
CA ARG A 30 8.11 2.91 -9.29
C ARG A 30 9.51 2.79 -8.68
N LEU A 31 10.05 1.58 -8.73
CA LEU A 31 11.37 1.26 -8.17
C LEU A 31 12.45 1.61 -9.20
N ARG A 32 13.51 2.29 -8.74
CA ARG A 32 14.60 2.74 -9.61
C ARG A 32 15.78 1.76 -9.69
N GLY A 33 15.83 0.76 -8.80
CA GLY A 33 16.91 -0.24 -8.74
C GLY A 33 16.39 -1.67 -8.69
N SER A 34 17.19 -2.62 -9.19
CA SER A 34 16.87 -4.05 -9.24
C SER A 34 16.69 -4.65 -7.85
N GLU A 35 17.58 -4.34 -6.93
CA GLU A 35 17.52 -4.85 -5.55
C GLU A 35 16.20 -4.45 -4.85
N ALA A 36 15.75 -3.22 -5.06
CA ALA A 36 14.47 -2.75 -4.52
C ALA A 36 13.28 -3.53 -5.11
N ALA A 37 13.37 -3.96 -6.38
CA ALA A 37 12.36 -4.80 -7.03
C ALA A 37 12.34 -6.23 -6.47
N ASP A 38 13.49 -6.77 -6.09
CA ASP A 38 13.59 -8.08 -5.43
C ASP A 38 12.96 -8.03 -4.03
N TRP A 39 13.30 -7.00 -3.23
CA TRP A 39 12.67 -6.78 -1.93
C TRP A 39 11.16 -6.59 -2.04
N TRP A 40 10.70 -5.88 -3.06
CA TRP A 40 9.27 -5.73 -3.32
C TRP A 40 8.60 -7.07 -3.67
N THR A 41 9.26 -7.89 -4.48
CA THR A 41 8.78 -9.24 -4.82
C THR A 41 8.66 -10.09 -3.56
N LEU A 42 9.64 -10.04 -2.67
CA LEU A 42 9.60 -10.73 -1.37
C LEU A 42 8.43 -10.25 -0.49
N LEU A 43 8.15 -8.95 -0.45
CA LEU A 43 6.99 -8.41 0.26
C LEU A 43 5.66 -8.95 -0.30
N VAL A 44 5.52 -9.02 -1.63
CA VAL A 44 4.32 -9.57 -2.28
C VAL A 44 4.16 -11.06 -1.98
N VAL A 45 5.25 -11.83 -2.00
CA VAL A 45 5.25 -13.26 -1.66
C VAL A 45 4.88 -13.46 -0.18
N ALA A 46 5.45 -12.67 0.73
CA ALA A 46 5.14 -12.71 2.15
C ALA A 46 3.66 -12.40 2.42
N ALA A 47 3.09 -11.38 1.77
CA ALA A 47 1.67 -11.08 1.88
C ALA A 47 0.77 -12.23 1.40
N TYR A 48 1.16 -12.92 0.32
CA TYR A 48 0.44 -14.11 -0.14
C TYR A 48 0.56 -15.30 0.81
N ALA A 49 1.72 -15.50 1.42
CA ALA A 49 1.92 -16.52 2.45
C ALA A 49 1.03 -16.24 3.68
N GLN A 50 0.96 -15.00 4.14
CA GLN A 50 0.05 -14.58 5.22
C GLN A 50 -1.42 -14.89 4.88
N LEU A 51 -1.86 -14.60 3.66
CA LEU A 51 -3.21 -14.94 3.20
C LEU A 51 -3.46 -16.45 3.13
N ARG A 52 -2.43 -17.26 2.83
CA ARG A 52 -2.56 -18.73 2.88
C ARG A 52 -2.68 -19.26 4.29
N LEU A 53 -1.90 -18.72 5.23
CA LEU A 53 -1.95 -19.10 6.65
C LEU A 53 -3.26 -18.64 7.33
N ALA A 54 -3.83 -17.51 6.91
CA ALA A 54 -5.08 -16.97 7.46
C ALA A 54 -6.35 -17.69 6.96
N ARG A 55 -6.25 -18.63 6.01
CA ARG A 55 -7.39 -19.38 5.45
C ARG A 55 -8.33 -19.98 6.50
N PRO A 56 -7.87 -20.78 7.48
CA PRO A 56 -8.75 -21.38 8.49
C PRO A 56 -9.46 -20.32 9.33
N LEU A 57 -8.79 -19.22 9.65
CA LEU A 57 -9.36 -18.14 10.47
C LEU A 57 -10.44 -17.33 9.73
N ALA A 58 -10.38 -17.28 8.41
CA ALA A 58 -11.33 -16.52 7.59
C ALA A 58 -12.67 -17.25 7.37
N THR A 59 -12.79 -18.52 7.75
CA THR A 59 -14.02 -19.33 7.57
C THR A 59 -15.23 -18.72 8.26
N GLY A 60 -15.05 -18.17 9.46
CA GLY A 60 -16.09 -17.49 10.24
C GLY A 60 -16.42 -16.07 9.80
N LEU A 61 -15.67 -15.47 8.86
CA LEU A 61 -15.85 -14.08 8.41
C LEU A 61 -16.69 -13.97 7.12
N ARG A 62 -17.47 -15.00 6.83
CA ARG A 62 -18.38 -15.07 5.68
C ARG A 62 -19.50 -14.03 5.81
N ARG A 63 -19.90 -13.40 4.71
CA ARG A 63 -21.14 -12.59 4.71
C ARG A 63 -22.36 -13.52 4.77
N PRO A 64 -23.48 -13.11 5.38
CA PRO A 64 -24.66 -13.95 5.52
C PRO A 64 -25.18 -14.53 4.19
N TRP A 65 -25.09 -13.77 3.10
CA TRP A 65 -25.56 -14.15 1.76
C TRP A 65 -24.51 -14.85 0.88
N GLU A 66 -23.27 -15.01 1.36
CA GLU A 66 -22.24 -15.72 0.61
C GLU A 66 -22.42 -17.23 0.76
N LYS A 67 -22.37 -17.96 -0.37
CA LYS A 67 -22.44 -19.43 -0.38
C LYS A 67 -21.36 -20.03 0.54
N PRO A 68 -21.72 -20.99 1.41
CA PRO A 68 -20.75 -21.75 2.17
C PRO A 68 -19.72 -22.36 1.22
N THR A 69 -18.45 -22.21 1.55
CA THR A 69 -17.34 -22.84 0.83
C THR A 69 -16.61 -23.70 1.82
N GLU A 70 -16.14 -24.85 1.36
CA GLU A 70 -15.32 -25.77 2.15
C GLU A 70 -14.30 -24.98 2.99
N PRO A 71 -14.19 -25.26 4.31
CA PRO A 71 -13.29 -24.55 5.22
C PRO A 71 -11.85 -24.44 4.71
N ASN A 72 -11.40 -25.44 3.94
CA ASN A 72 -10.05 -25.53 3.38
C ASN A 72 -9.89 -24.94 1.96
N LYS A 73 -10.96 -24.40 1.36
CA LYS A 73 -10.93 -23.84 -0.01
C LYS A 73 -11.37 -22.37 -0.12
N PRO A 74 -11.16 -21.47 0.86
CA PRO A 74 -11.42 -20.06 0.62
C PRO A 74 -10.39 -19.50 -0.38
N THR A 75 -10.88 -18.73 -1.36
CA THR A 75 -10.01 -18.05 -2.33
C THR A 75 -9.17 -16.97 -1.61
N PRO A 76 -7.91 -16.72 -2.02
CA PRO A 76 -7.08 -15.70 -1.37
C PRO A 76 -7.72 -14.31 -1.35
N ALA A 77 -8.50 -13.98 -2.39
CA ALA A 77 -9.28 -12.74 -2.45
C ALA A 77 -10.35 -12.65 -1.34
N ARG A 78 -11.03 -13.76 -1.02
CA ARG A 78 -12.00 -13.83 0.08
C ARG A 78 -11.31 -13.69 1.43
N VAL A 79 -10.19 -14.38 1.64
CA VAL A 79 -9.40 -14.25 2.88
C VAL A 79 -8.95 -12.80 3.08
N ARG A 80 -8.46 -12.14 2.03
CA ARG A 80 -8.06 -10.73 2.06
C ARG A 80 -9.18 -9.80 2.54
N ARG A 81 -10.42 -10.07 2.11
CA ARG A 81 -11.59 -9.27 2.50
C ARG A 81 -11.92 -9.40 4.00
N GLY A 82 -11.69 -10.58 4.58
CA GLY A 82 -11.80 -10.82 6.03
C GLY A 82 -10.54 -10.41 6.82
N PHE A 83 -9.40 -10.25 6.15
CA PHE A 83 -8.10 -10.04 6.80
C PHE A 83 -8.05 -8.81 7.70
N ARG A 84 -8.79 -7.73 7.40
CA ARG A 84 -8.90 -6.57 8.29
C ARG A 84 -9.51 -6.93 9.65
N ASN A 85 -10.50 -7.80 9.66
CA ASN A 85 -11.14 -8.27 10.91
C ASN A 85 -10.25 -9.26 11.65
N LEU A 86 -9.40 -10.02 10.93
CA LEU A 86 -8.38 -10.88 11.53
C LEU A 86 -7.28 -10.04 12.16
N HIS A 87 -6.76 -9.03 11.47
CA HIS A 87 -5.70 -8.16 11.98
C HIS A 87 -6.09 -7.43 13.27
N ALA A 88 -7.36 -7.08 13.45
CA ALA A 88 -7.83 -6.48 14.70
C ALA A 88 -7.88 -7.47 15.88
N LYS A 89 -8.00 -8.78 15.59
CA LYS A 89 -8.04 -9.86 16.60
C LYS A 89 -6.66 -10.45 16.86
N THR A 90 -5.79 -10.45 15.87
CA THR A 90 -4.40 -10.87 16.00
C THR A 90 -3.66 -9.82 16.84
N GLY A 91 -3.15 -10.22 18.00
CA GLY A 91 -2.34 -9.34 18.84
C GLY A 91 -1.13 -8.78 18.08
N SER A 92 -0.65 -7.61 18.50
CA SER A 92 0.59 -7.06 17.95
C SER A 92 1.78 -7.88 18.45
N PRO A 93 2.65 -8.41 17.58
CA PRO A 93 3.89 -9.04 18.01
C PRO A 93 4.91 -8.01 18.53
N ALA A 94 4.67 -6.72 18.28
CA ALA A 94 5.53 -5.67 18.79
C ALA A 94 5.37 -5.53 20.31
N GLY A 95 6.48 -5.54 21.03
CA GLY A 95 6.50 -5.20 22.44
C GLY A 95 5.98 -3.78 22.70
N ALA A 96 5.57 -3.52 23.94
CA ALA A 96 5.15 -2.19 24.34
C ALA A 96 6.23 -1.14 24.00
N PRO A 97 5.84 0.05 23.53
CA PRO A 97 6.81 1.12 23.28
C PRO A 97 7.56 1.44 24.57
N LYS A 98 8.85 1.73 24.46
CA LYS A 98 9.63 2.19 25.62
C LYS A 98 9.00 3.50 26.13
N PRO A 99 8.68 3.62 27.43
CA PRO A 99 8.15 4.85 27.97
C PRO A 99 9.19 5.97 27.77
N SER A 100 8.78 7.04 27.09
CA SER A 100 9.59 8.22 26.84
C SER A 100 8.86 9.44 27.41
N ARG A 101 9.60 10.35 28.04
CA ARG A 101 9.08 11.67 28.39
C ARG A 101 9.33 12.62 27.22
N PRO A 102 8.39 13.52 26.88
CA PRO A 102 8.70 14.63 26.00
C PRO A 102 10.00 15.28 26.49
N GLY A 103 10.96 15.47 25.58
CA GLY A 103 12.17 16.20 25.92
C GLY A 103 11.81 17.59 26.46
N PRO A 104 12.69 18.22 27.26
CA PRO A 104 12.47 19.60 27.68
C PRO A 104 12.14 20.42 26.44
N GLY A 105 10.93 21.00 26.44
CA GLY A 105 10.44 21.78 25.32
C GLY A 105 11.36 22.96 25.03
N ARG A 106 11.08 23.67 23.95
CA ARG A 106 11.85 24.86 23.59
C ARG A 106 11.84 25.87 24.74
N PRO A 107 13.01 26.37 25.20
CA PRO A 107 13.05 27.42 26.20
C PRO A 107 12.39 28.71 25.67
N PRO A 108 11.56 29.42 26.46
CA PRO A 108 10.74 30.54 26.01
C PRO A 108 11.55 31.75 25.47
N THR A 109 12.84 31.82 25.76
CA THR A 109 13.70 32.97 25.44
C THR A 109 14.47 32.84 24.13
N SER A 110 14.53 31.65 23.51
CA SER A 110 15.30 31.42 22.28
C SER A 110 14.40 31.47 21.04
N LYS A 111 14.55 32.50 20.20
CA LYS A 111 13.92 32.60 18.88
C LYS A 111 14.77 31.85 17.83
N ASN A 112 14.15 31.30 16.80
CA ASN A 112 14.87 30.66 15.70
C ASN A 112 15.51 31.78 14.87
N HIS A 113 16.83 31.84 14.85
CA HIS A 113 17.56 32.85 14.07
C HIS A 113 17.59 32.53 12.58
N HIS A 114 17.39 31.26 12.21
CA HIS A 114 17.39 30.81 10.84
C HIS A 114 16.04 30.19 10.46
N PRO A 115 15.37 30.70 9.43
CA PRO A 115 14.27 29.99 8.78
C PRO A 115 14.76 28.62 8.30
N ALA A 116 13.91 27.59 8.42
CA ALA A 116 14.22 26.29 7.84
C ALA A 116 14.40 26.42 6.32
N SER A 117 15.41 25.74 5.77
CA SER A 117 15.65 25.72 4.32
C SER A 117 14.43 25.14 3.60
N HIS A 118 13.76 25.96 2.80
CA HIS A 118 12.65 25.52 1.98
C HIS A 118 13.20 25.07 0.63
N HIS A 119 13.09 23.79 0.31
CA HIS A 119 13.40 23.31 -1.04
C HIS A 119 12.23 23.68 -1.95
N ASP A 120 12.55 24.28 -3.11
CA ASP A 120 11.52 24.57 -4.10
C ASP A 120 11.05 23.26 -4.72
N VAL A 121 9.77 22.94 -4.52
CA VAL A 121 9.11 21.82 -5.19
C VAL A 121 8.79 22.30 -6.60
N GLY A 122 9.80 22.25 -7.48
CA GLY A 122 9.73 22.73 -8.85
C GLY A 122 8.46 22.26 -9.56
N ARG A 123 7.46 23.13 -9.63
CA ARG A 123 6.33 22.94 -10.53
C ARG A 123 6.82 23.31 -11.91
N VAL A 124 6.62 22.44 -12.89
CA VAL A 124 6.92 22.74 -14.29
C VAL A 124 5.60 23.11 -14.95
N LEU A 125 5.56 24.25 -15.64
CA LEU A 125 4.43 24.67 -16.46
C LEU A 125 4.28 23.72 -17.66
N ALA A 126 3.10 23.66 -18.26
CA ALA A 126 2.87 22.83 -19.46
C ALA A 126 3.80 23.21 -20.64
N THR A 127 4.34 24.43 -20.62
CA THR A 127 5.33 24.96 -21.57
C THR A 127 6.74 24.39 -21.38
N GLY A 128 7.00 23.63 -20.30
CA GLY A 128 8.34 23.11 -19.95
C GLY A 128 9.18 24.04 -19.07
N GLU A 129 8.68 25.23 -18.75
CA GLU A 129 9.37 26.22 -17.91
C GLU A 129 9.13 26.00 -16.41
N ALA A 130 10.10 26.35 -15.57
CA ALA A 130 9.95 26.31 -14.12
C ALA A 130 8.94 27.38 -13.64
N PHE A 131 7.93 26.94 -12.89
CA PHE A 131 6.91 27.81 -12.30
C PHE A 131 7.49 28.55 -11.10
N SER A 132 7.76 29.85 -11.27
CA SER A 132 8.06 30.75 -10.17
C SER A 132 6.77 31.29 -9.56
N ARG A 133 6.63 31.20 -8.23
CA ARG A 133 5.45 31.75 -7.52
C ARG A 133 5.53 33.28 -7.56
N PRO A 134 4.50 33.98 -8.08
CA PRO A 134 4.53 35.44 -8.13
C PRO A 134 4.54 36.03 -6.71
N THR A 135 5.42 37.00 -6.49
CA THR A 135 5.55 37.71 -5.22
C THR A 135 4.28 38.50 -4.93
N HIS A 136 3.85 38.51 -3.66
CA HIS A 136 2.55 38.99 -3.16
C HIS A 136 2.15 40.43 -3.57
N HIS A 137 3.08 41.25 -4.06
CA HIS A 137 2.80 42.60 -4.55
C HIS A 137 2.36 42.68 -6.03
N LYS A 138 2.41 41.59 -6.79
CA LYS A 138 1.85 41.53 -8.16
C LYS A 138 0.40 41.05 -8.10
N VAL A 139 -0.50 41.96 -7.72
CA VAL A 139 -1.94 41.77 -7.88
C VAL A 139 -2.25 41.74 -9.37
N GLY A 140 -2.60 40.56 -9.90
CA GLY A 140 -3.21 40.44 -11.22
C GLY A 140 -2.41 39.67 -12.26
N THR A 141 -2.25 38.35 -12.08
CA THR A 141 -2.23 37.45 -13.25
C THR A 141 -2.80 36.09 -12.85
N LYS A 142 -4.13 35.92 -12.97
CA LYS A 142 -4.73 34.58 -12.86
C LYS A 142 -4.46 33.82 -14.16
N PRO A 143 -3.77 32.67 -14.16
CA PRO A 143 -3.66 31.86 -15.36
C PRO A 143 -5.01 31.23 -15.69
N ARG A 144 -5.54 31.52 -16.89
CA ARG A 144 -6.75 30.90 -17.43
C ARG A 144 -6.41 29.47 -17.87
N ARG A 145 -7.01 28.48 -17.22
CA ARG A 145 -6.95 27.06 -17.62
C ARG A 145 -7.70 26.93 -18.96
N LYS A 146 -7.03 26.49 -20.03
CA LYS A 146 -7.74 26.06 -21.25
C LYS A 146 -8.22 24.61 -21.10
N ALA A 147 -9.38 24.33 -21.68
CA ALA A 147 -10.04 23.02 -21.68
C ALA A 147 -9.23 21.98 -22.46
#